data_AF-A0AAU5UHJ7-F1
#
_entry.id   AF-A0AAU5UHJ7-F1
#
_cell.length_a   1.000
_cell.length_b   1.000
_cell.length_c   1.000
_cell.angle_alpha   90.00
_cell.angle_beta   90.00
_cell.angle_gamma   90.00
#
_symmetry.space_group_name_H-M   'P 1'
#
loop_
_entity.id
_entity.type
_entity.pdbx_description
1 polymer ?
#
loop_
_entity_poly.entity_id
_entity_poly.type
_entity_poly.pdbx_seq_one_letter_code
_entity_poly.pdbx_strand_id
1 'polypeptide(L)'
;MDRSRPADHRSGRRWIAPVVAVGAIAAVVAGTLVVTQKSPDDTGAAGTSTPLASPEAKVGVDLGPIPQADVAKIVADCQFPDEAGPAQLVWSRHVRGITKDSTSLVALALNTKKAAVQPTGIRGGRKPGTGGAPLTAKLGYRYCMTRTPPSGKLGAIGTVGRIDDKAWRTKPTAQRTLVALGSTDGDFTNDLTTLQSWRLYRAHPDVAKVEARYVLNGKTGPWTNGVVDDGFAYTEVQANGKFTVGQKLTTEVRAFDAQGRQIPVR
;
A
#
# COMPACT_ATOMS: atom_id res chain seq x y z
N MET A 1 -75.99 1.78 22.70
CA MET A 1 -75.78 1.10 21.40
C MET A 1 -74.29 0.88 21.22
N ASP A 2 -73.89 -0.38 21.23
CA ASP A 2 -72.55 -0.89 20.95
C ASP A 2 -72.03 -0.45 19.58
N ARG A 3 -70.72 -0.15 19.50
CA ARG A 3 -69.77 -0.91 18.66
C ARG A 3 -68.33 -0.36 18.72
N SER A 4 -67.48 -1.13 19.39
CA SER A 4 -66.25 -1.71 18.84
C SER A 4 -65.20 -0.78 18.18
N ARG A 5 -64.10 -0.52 18.90
CA ARG A 5 -62.73 -0.48 18.30
C ARG A 5 -62.33 -1.92 17.91
N PRO A 6 -61.53 -2.18 16.84
CA PRO A 6 -60.06 -2.01 16.87
C PRO A 6 -59.51 -1.67 15.44
N ALA A 7 -58.23 -1.61 15.06
CA ALA A 7 -56.91 -1.89 15.62
C ALA A 7 -55.86 -1.06 14.84
N ASP A 8 -54.73 -0.78 15.47
CA ASP A 8 -53.49 -0.34 14.83
C ASP A 8 -52.99 -1.33 13.76
N HIS A 9 -52.67 -0.82 12.57
CA HIS A 9 -51.80 -1.52 11.64
C HIS A 9 -50.52 -0.71 11.38
N ARG A 10 -49.54 -0.93 12.26
CA ARG A 10 -48.13 -0.67 11.99
C ARG A 10 -47.68 -1.57 10.84
N SER A 11 -47.17 -0.97 9.77
CA SER A 11 -46.48 -1.69 8.70
C SER A 11 -45.16 -2.24 9.24
N GLY A 12 -45.17 -3.53 9.58
CA GLY A 12 -43.98 -4.28 9.96
C GLY A 12 -43.02 -4.40 8.79
N ARG A 13 -41.93 -3.63 8.82
CA ARG A 13 -40.72 -3.95 8.04
C ARG A 13 -40.14 -5.25 8.60
N ARG A 14 -40.41 -6.37 7.93
CA ARG A 14 -39.67 -7.62 8.11
C ARG A 14 -38.27 -7.42 7.53
N TRP A 15 -37.29 -7.20 8.40
CA TRP A 15 -35.91 -7.49 8.08
C TRP A 15 -35.74 -9.01 8.13
N ILE A 16 -35.58 -9.63 6.97
CA ILE A 16 -35.06 -11.00 6.89
C ILE A 16 -33.55 -10.87 7.11
N ALA A 17 -33.11 -11.17 8.33
CA ALA A 17 -31.70 -11.34 8.63
C ALA A 17 -31.21 -12.64 7.96
N PRO A 18 -30.14 -12.63 7.16
CA PRO A 18 -29.47 -13.87 6.79
C PRO A 18 -28.79 -14.44 8.04
N VAL A 19 -29.26 -15.59 8.50
CA VAL A 19 -28.55 -16.43 9.48
C VAL A 19 -27.34 -17.01 8.75
N VAL A 20 -26.17 -16.40 8.92
CA VAL A 20 -24.90 -17.02 8.56
C VAL A 20 -24.43 -17.79 9.80
N ALA A 21 -24.61 -19.11 9.77
CA ALA A 21 -23.99 -20.00 10.72
C ALA A 21 -22.47 -19.98 10.47
N VAL A 22 -21.73 -19.27 11.33
CA VAL A 22 -20.27 -19.38 11.38
C VAL A 22 -19.94 -20.57 12.27
N GLY A 23 -19.67 -21.71 11.64
CA GLY A 23 -19.06 -22.84 12.32
C GLY A 23 -17.67 -22.44 12.79
N ALA A 24 -17.49 -22.32 14.11
CA ALA A 24 -16.18 -22.22 14.72
C ALA A 24 -15.53 -23.61 14.68
N ILE A 25 -14.51 -23.79 13.85
CA ILE A 25 -13.55 -24.88 14.02
C ILE A 25 -12.27 -24.25 14.53
N ALA A 26 -12.05 -24.41 15.83
CA ALA A 26 -10.76 -24.22 16.45
C ALA A 26 -9.88 -25.42 16.05
N ALA A 27 -8.80 -25.15 15.32
CA ALA A 27 -7.68 -26.07 15.22
C ALA A 27 -6.43 -25.32 15.68
N VAL A 28 -6.13 -25.45 16.97
CA VAL A 28 -4.81 -25.11 17.51
C VAL A 28 -3.88 -26.25 17.09
N VAL A 29 -3.18 -26.07 15.98
CA VAL A 29 -2.03 -26.90 15.67
C VAL A 29 -0.81 -26.20 16.24
N ALA A 30 -0.43 -26.60 17.45
CA ALA A 30 0.92 -26.39 17.95
C ALA A 30 1.86 -27.29 17.13
N GLY A 31 2.22 -26.83 15.93
CA GLY A 31 3.21 -27.49 15.09
C GLY A 31 4.60 -27.15 15.61
N THR A 32 5.20 -28.08 16.35
CA THR A 32 6.65 -28.12 16.56
C THR A 32 7.32 -28.20 15.19
N LEU A 33 8.12 -27.18 14.87
CA LEU A 33 8.88 -27.12 13.63
C LEU A 33 10.03 -28.14 13.74
N VAL A 34 9.78 -29.37 13.29
CA VAL A 34 10.83 -30.39 13.13
C VAL A 34 11.50 -30.14 11.79
N VAL A 35 12.70 -29.54 11.83
CA VAL A 35 13.60 -29.48 10.68
C VAL A 35 14.44 -30.76 10.72
N THR A 36 14.05 -31.76 9.93
CA THR A 36 14.91 -32.91 9.63
C THR A 36 15.93 -32.48 8.56
N GLN A 37 17.05 -31.90 8.99
CA GLN A 37 18.26 -31.93 8.17
C GLN A 37 18.99 -33.24 8.47
N LYS A 38 18.87 -34.19 7.55
CA LYS A 38 19.76 -35.35 7.49
C LYS A 38 20.93 -34.98 6.58
N SER A 39 22.10 -34.79 7.16
CA SER A 39 23.39 -35.03 6.50
C SER A 39 24.36 -35.59 7.56
N PRO A 40 25.16 -36.60 7.20
CA PRO A 40 26.01 -37.32 8.13
C PRO A 40 27.23 -36.47 8.49
N ASP A 41 27.68 -36.63 9.75
CA ASP A 41 29.03 -36.45 10.32
C ASP A 41 29.80 -35.15 9.95
N ASP A 42 30.30 -34.31 10.85
CA ASP A 42 30.74 -34.53 12.23
C ASP A 42 30.99 -33.17 12.95
N THR A 43 30.79 -33.19 14.27
CA THR A 43 31.37 -32.37 15.35
C THR A 43 31.38 -30.80 15.32
N GLY A 44 30.74 -30.19 16.34
CA GLY A 44 31.29 -28.98 17.01
C GLY A 44 30.36 -27.76 17.13
N ALA A 45 29.91 -27.49 18.36
CA ALA A 45 29.02 -26.40 18.79
C ALA A 45 29.40 -24.96 18.41
N ALA A 46 28.40 -24.18 17.93
CA ALA A 46 28.02 -22.84 18.42
C ALA A 46 26.81 -22.32 17.61
N GLY A 47 25.73 -21.94 18.30
CA GLY A 47 24.46 -21.53 17.70
C GLY A 47 24.60 -20.34 16.74
N THR A 48 24.47 -20.61 15.45
CA THR A 48 24.46 -19.57 14.41
C THR A 48 23.01 -19.37 13.97
N SER A 49 22.44 -18.23 14.37
CA SER A 49 21.15 -17.76 13.85
C SER A 49 21.28 -17.56 12.34
N THR A 50 20.65 -18.42 11.54
CA THR A 50 20.66 -18.28 10.09
C THR A 50 19.95 -16.97 9.71
N PRO A 51 20.61 -16.07 8.96
CA PRO A 51 19.93 -14.90 8.39
C PRO A 51 18.80 -15.38 7.47
N LEU A 52 17.67 -14.66 7.42
CA LEU A 52 16.80 -14.72 6.25
C LEU A 52 17.61 -14.19 5.06
N ALA A 53 18.34 -15.09 4.39
CA ALA A 53 19.09 -14.75 3.19
C ALA A 53 18.09 -14.53 2.06
N SER A 54 17.77 -13.27 1.78
CA SER A 54 17.22 -12.86 0.50
C SER A 54 18.39 -12.79 -0.49
N PRO A 55 18.44 -13.63 -1.53
CA PRO A 55 19.42 -13.44 -2.59
C PRO A 55 19.11 -12.11 -3.30
N GLU A 56 20.18 -11.38 -3.65
CA GLU A 56 20.22 -10.18 -4.50
C GLU A 56 19.86 -8.82 -3.87
N ALA A 57 20.80 -8.34 -3.06
CA ALA A 57 21.00 -6.93 -2.76
C ALA A 57 21.61 -6.18 -3.98
N LYS A 58 20.75 -5.49 -4.75
CA LYS A 58 20.98 -4.24 -5.53
C LYS A 58 19.86 -3.94 -6.55
N VAL A 59 18.67 -4.54 -6.42
CA VAL A 59 17.54 -4.28 -7.32
C VAL A 59 16.87 -2.96 -6.92
N GLY A 60 17.08 -1.90 -7.71
CA GLY A 60 16.30 -0.66 -7.56
C GLY A 60 14.83 -0.90 -7.87
N VAL A 61 13.93 -0.15 -7.23
CA VAL A 61 12.50 -0.25 -7.54
C VAL A 61 12.15 0.32 -8.91
N ASP A 62 13.00 1.20 -9.45
CA ASP A 62 12.72 2.01 -10.63
C ASP A 62 12.97 1.27 -11.93
N LEU A 63 11.96 1.20 -12.79
CA LEU A 63 12.05 0.67 -14.15
C LEU A 63 12.00 1.80 -15.21
N GLY A 64 11.90 3.05 -14.78
CA GLY A 64 11.86 4.22 -15.66
C GLY A 64 10.49 4.91 -15.74
N PRO A 65 10.30 5.77 -16.74
CA PRO A 65 9.01 6.38 -17.05
C PRO A 65 7.95 5.33 -17.42
N ILE A 66 6.67 5.66 -17.22
CA ILE A 66 5.57 4.81 -17.68
C ILE A 66 5.63 4.67 -19.22
N PRO A 67 5.53 3.45 -19.79
CA PRO A 67 5.43 3.27 -21.22
C PRO A 67 4.24 4.04 -21.79
N GLN A 68 4.40 4.71 -22.94
CA GLN A 68 3.34 5.56 -23.52
C GLN A 68 2.01 4.82 -23.72
N ALA A 69 2.06 3.53 -24.04
CA ALA A 69 0.89 2.67 -24.21
C ALA A 69 0.06 2.50 -22.91
N ASP A 70 0.68 2.67 -21.74
CA ASP A 70 0.08 2.47 -20.43
C ASP A 70 -0.42 3.77 -19.76
N VAL A 71 -0.10 4.93 -20.33
CA VAL A 71 -0.45 6.25 -19.77
C VAL A 71 -1.98 6.42 -19.61
N ALA A 72 -2.74 6.05 -20.64
CA ALA A 72 -4.20 6.16 -20.59
C ALA A 72 -4.81 5.26 -19.50
N LYS A 73 -4.21 4.08 -19.29
CA LYS A 73 -4.66 3.11 -18.28
C LYS A 73 -4.44 3.66 -16.87
N ILE A 74 -3.25 4.16 -16.55
CA ILE A 74 -2.98 4.71 -15.22
C ILE A 74 -3.81 5.98 -14.94
N VAL A 75 -4.08 6.80 -15.97
CA VAL A 75 -5.01 7.95 -15.85
C VAL A 75 -6.41 7.48 -15.48
N ALA A 76 -6.92 6.45 -16.14
CA ALA A 76 -8.22 5.87 -15.85
C ALA A 76 -8.26 5.23 -14.44
N ASP A 77 -7.22 4.50 -14.05
CA ASP A 77 -7.12 3.89 -12.73
C ASP A 77 -7.01 4.94 -11.61
N CYS A 78 -6.42 6.10 -11.89
CA CYS A 78 -6.41 7.24 -10.98
C CYS A 78 -7.78 7.94 -10.84
N GLN A 79 -8.77 7.63 -11.67
CA GLN A 79 -10.08 8.29 -11.67
C GLN A 79 -11.06 7.62 -10.70
N PHE A 80 -11.72 8.39 -9.84
CA PHE A 80 -12.83 7.87 -9.03
C PHE A 80 -14.13 7.85 -9.86
N PRO A 81 -15.03 6.85 -9.66
CA PRO A 81 -16.23 6.67 -10.50
C PRO A 81 -17.15 7.90 -10.61
N ASP A 82 -17.27 8.70 -9.54
CA ASP A 82 -18.19 9.83 -9.47
C ASP A 82 -17.56 11.17 -9.89
N GLU A 83 -16.33 11.15 -10.41
CA GLU A 83 -15.59 12.35 -10.79
C GLU A 83 -15.62 12.60 -12.30
N ALA A 84 -15.85 13.86 -12.70
CA ALA A 84 -15.90 14.24 -14.10
C ALA A 84 -14.51 14.42 -14.73
N GLY A 85 -14.34 13.96 -15.97
CA GLY A 85 -13.14 14.19 -16.79
C GLY A 85 -11.93 13.34 -16.40
N PRO A 86 -10.89 13.29 -17.26
CA PRO A 86 -9.70 12.50 -16.97
C PRO A 86 -8.84 13.19 -15.91
N ALA A 87 -8.15 12.38 -15.12
CA ALA A 87 -7.08 12.85 -14.25
C ALA A 87 -5.95 13.47 -15.06
N GLN A 88 -5.41 14.59 -14.60
CA GLN A 88 -4.14 15.11 -15.09
C GLN A 88 -3.02 14.42 -14.32
N LEU A 89 -2.13 13.69 -15.00
CA LEU A 89 -0.92 13.17 -14.37
C LEU A 89 0.00 14.32 -13.97
N VAL A 90 0.50 14.26 -12.74
CA VAL A 90 1.45 15.21 -12.15
C VAL A 90 2.83 14.59 -12.07
N TRP A 91 2.89 13.30 -11.73
CA TRP A 91 4.12 12.52 -11.65
C TRP A 91 3.79 11.05 -11.83
N SER A 92 4.70 10.26 -12.40
CA SER A 92 4.48 8.83 -12.54
C SER A 92 5.75 8.04 -12.81
N ARG A 93 5.80 6.78 -12.39
CA ARG A 93 6.91 5.85 -12.65
C ARG A 93 6.42 4.44 -12.91
N HIS A 94 7.18 3.71 -13.73
CA HIS A 94 7.12 2.26 -13.82
C HIS A 94 8.10 1.70 -12.80
N VAL A 95 7.62 0.80 -11.94
CA VAL A 95 8.41 0.20 -10.87
C VAL A 95 8.25 -1.32 -10.86
N ARG A 96 9.18 -2.01 -10.21
CA ARG A 96 9.05 -3.44 -9.94
C ARG A 96 7.77 -3.73 -9.14
N GLY A 97 7.20 -4.91 -9.32
CA GLY A 97 6.00 -5.33 -8.60
C GLY A 97 6.31 -6.20 -7.40
N ILE A 98 5.23 -6.65 -6.73
CA ILE A 98 5.29 -7.45 -5.49
C ILE A 98 5.93 -8.83 -5.67
N THR A 99 5.84 -9.41 -6.87
CA THR A 99 6.55 -10.64 -7.26
C THR A 99 7.60 -10.35 -8.33
N LYS A 100 8.55 -11.28 -8.50
CA LYS A 100 9.61 -11.19 -9.53
C LYS A 100 9.09 -11.00 -10.96
N ASP A 101 7.91 -11.53 -11.25
CA ASP A 101 7.29 -11.52 -12.59
C ASP A 101 6.22 -10.42 -12.69
N SER A 102 6.19 -9.47 -11.76
CA SER A 102 5.21 -8.40 -11.73
C SER A 102 5.86 -7.02 -11.79
N THR A 103 5.10 -6.06 -12.29
CA THR A 103 5.46 -4.64 -12.31
C THR A 103 4.30 -3.80 -11.82
N SER A 104 4.59 -2.58 -11.36
CA SER A 104 3.58 -1.60 -10.98
C SER A 104 3.77 -0.29 -11.70
N LEU A 105 2.68 0.37 -12.05
CA LEU A 105 2.65 1.76 -12.47
C LEU A 105 2.20 2.57 -11.27
N VAL A 106 3.00 3.52 -10.82
CA VAL A 106 2.68 4.41 -9.71
C VAL A 106 2.52 5.81 -10.26
N ALA A 107 1.45 6.50 -9.87
CA ALA A 107 1.24 7.86 -10.31
C ALA A 107 0.65 8.74 -9.22
N LEU A 108 0.94 10.02 -9.35
CA LEU A 108 0.27 11.14 -8.72
C LEU A 108 -0.53 11.84 -9.81
N ALA A 109 -1.80 12.10 -9.55
CA ALA A 109 -2.67 12.82 -10.46
C ALA A 109 -3.46 13.91 -9.75
N LEU A 110 -3.98 14.83 -10.54
CA LEU A 110 -4.86 15.92 -10.13
C LEU A 110 -6.21 15.76 -10.83
N ASN A 111 -7.30 15.91 -10.09
CA ASN A 111 -8.59 16.16 -10.69
C ASN A 111 -8.72 17.66 -11.00
N THR A 112 -8.72 18.00 -12.29
CA THR A 112 -8.80 19.39 -12.76
C THR A 112 -10.22 19.92 -12.81
N LYS A 113 -11.23 19.04 -12.75
CA LYS A 113 -12.63 19.44 -12.66
C LYS A 113 -13.04 19.46 -11.19
N LYS A 114 -13.43 20.64 -10.68
CA LYS A 114 -13.97 20.77 -9.32
C LYS A 114 -15.02 19.68 -9.10
N ALA A 115 -14.81 18.84 -8.09
CA ALA A 115 -15.84 17.90 -7.66
C ALA A 115 -17.10 18.71 -7.31
N ALA A 116 -18.17 18.55 -8.10
CA ALA A 116 -19.45 19.20 -7.83
C ALA A 116 -20.12 18.66 -6.56
N VAL A 117 -19.66 17.52 -6.07
CA VAL A 117 -20.19 16.80 -4.92
C VAL A 117 -19.04 16.50 -3.97
N GLN A 118 -19.14 16.99 -2.73
CA GLN A 118 -18.21 16.58 -1.68
C GLN A 118 -18.36 15.07 -1.45
N PRO A 119 -17.27 14.31 -1.26
CA PRO A 119 -17.38 12.90 -0.93
C PRO A 119 -18.14 12.76 0.39
N THR A 120 -19.31 12.13 0.34
CA THR A 120 -20.04 11.70 1.53
C THR A 120 -19.14 10.73 2.28
N GLY A 121 -18.78 11.07 3.52
CA GLY A 121 -17.89 10.25 4.33
C GLY A 121 -18.54 8.88 4.60
N ILE A 122 -18.12 7.83 3.88
CA ILE A 122 -18.56 6.48 4.17
C ILE A 122 -17.70 5.93 5.32
N ARG A 123 -18.29 5.87 6.52
CA ARG A 123 -17.81 4.99 7.59
C ARG A 123 -18.19 3.54 7.21
N GLY A 124 -17.23 2.78 6.68
CA GLY A 124 -17.32 1.32 6.65
C GLY A 124 -16.99 0.67 5.30
N GLY A 125 -16.11 -0.33 5.37
CA GLY A 125 -15.84 -1.28 4.28
C GLY A 125 -14.81 -0.81 3.25
N ARG A 126 -13.55 -1.25 3.38
CA ARG A 126 -12.55 -1.13 2.31
C ARG A 126 -12.95 -2.07 1.16
N LYS A 127 -13.67 -1.57 0.15
CA LYS A 127 -13.66 -2.16 -1.18
C LYS A 127 -12.42 -1.64 -1.95
N PRO A 128 -11.83 -2.44 -2.85
CA PRO A 128 -10.86 -1.92 -3.82
C PRO A 128 -11.47 -0.70 -4.54
N GLY A 129 -10.74 0.42 -4.61
CA GLY A 129 -11.22 1.67 -5.21
C GLY A 129 -12.08 2.57 -4.31
N THR A 130 -12.47 2.15 -3.10
CA THR A 130 -13.19 3.01 -2.14
C THR A 130 -12.27 3.52 -1.04
N GLY A 131 -11.01 3.84 -1.37
CA GLY A 131 -10.08 4.46 -0.43
C GLY A 131 -10.75 5.65 0.24
N GLY A 132 -11.12 5.49 1.51
CA GLY A 132 -11.83 6.51 2.27
C GLY A 132 -10.96 7.75 2.31
N ALA A 133 -11.35 8.78 1.59
CA ALA A 133 -10.64 10.03 1.61
C ALA A 133 -10.89 10.70 2.97
N PRO A 134 -9.86 11.28 3.60
CA PRO A 134 -10.13 12.20 4.69
C PRO A 134 -11.00 13.35 4.14
N LEU A 135 -11.96 13.84 4.93
CA LEU A 135 -12.87 14.94 4.56
C LEU A 135 -12.14 16.23 4.14
N THR A 136 -10.84 16.27 4.39
CA THR A 136 -9.88 17.33 4.14
C THR A 136 -9.17 17.22 2.79
N ALA A 137 -9.45 16.24 1.93
CA ALA A 137 -8.82 16.10 0.60
C ALA A 137 -9.61 16.85 -0.51
N LYS A 138 -9.66 18.18 -0.44
CA LYS A 138 -10.46 19.03 -1.36
C LYS A 138 -9.67 19.52 -2.58
N LEU A 139 -8.35 19.43 -2.56
CA LEU A 139 -7.50 19.88 -3.66
C LEU A 139 -7.50 18.94 -4.87
N GLY A 140 -8.11 17.75 -4.77
CA GLY A 140 -8.26 16.82 -5.90
C GLY A 140 -7.00 16.03 -6.25
N TYR A 141 -5.95 16.08 -5.44
CA TYR A 141 -4.76 15.25 -5.62
C TYR A 141 -5.02 13.81 -5.20
N ARG A 142 -4.44 12.87 -5.95
CA ARG A 142 -4.58 11.43 -5.72
C ARG A 142 -3.32 10.69 -6.10
N TYR A 143 -3.09 9.59 -5.41
CA TYR A 143 -2.13 8.58 -5.84
C TYR A 143 -2.88 7.37 -6.38
N CYS A 144 -2.29 6.71 -7.37
CA CYS A 144 -2.75 5.41 -7.84
C CYS A 144 -1.57 4.47 -8.08
N MET A 145 -1.83 3.18 -7.90
CA MET A 145 -0.92 2.11 -8.21
C MET A 145 -1.66 0.99 -8.92
N THR A 146 -1.23 0.72 -10.15
CA THR A 146 -1.75 -0.34 -11.02
C THR A 146 -0.71 -1.43 -11.15
N ARG A 147 -1.10 -2.69 -11.00
CA ARG A 147 -0.19 -3.84 -11.09
C ARG A 147 -0.42 -4.64 -12.37
N THR A 148 0.67 -5.22 -12.87
CA THR A 148 0.68 -6.25 -13.92
C THR A 148 1.42 -7.46 -13.38
N PRO A 149 0.79 -8.64 -13.24
CA PRO A 149 -0.63 -8.91 -13.49
C PRO A 149 -1.56 -8.15 -12.51
N PRO A 150 -2.87 -8.03 -12.79
CA PRO A 150 -3.80 -7.28 -11.96
C PRO A 150 -3.78 -7.72 -10.49
N SER A 151 -3.96 -6.76 -9.57
CA SER A 151 -3.76 -6.98 -8.14
C SER A 151 -4.58 -8.16 -7.58
N GLY A 152 -5.80 -8.42 -8.07
CA GLY A 152 -6.60 -9.58 -7.65
C GLY A 152 -5.96 -10.94 -7.99
N LYS A 153 -5.22 -11.05 -9.11
CA LYS A 153 -4.43 -12.25 -9.42
C LYS A 153 -3.23 -12.39 -8.49
N LEU A 154 -2.68 -11.27 -8.04
CA LEU A 154 -1.57 -11.23 -7.08
C LEU A 154 -2.04 -11.42 -5.64
N GLY A 155 -3.30 -11.13 -5.33
CA GLY A 155 -3.83 -11.06 -3.95
C GLY A 155 -3.66 -9.71 -3.26
N ALA A 156 -3.15 -8.73 -4.00
CA ALA A 156 -2.98 -7.38 -3.53
C ALA A 156 -4.22 -6.53 -3.87
N ILE A 157 -4.39 -5.41 -3.19
CA ILE A 157 -5.43 -4.43 -3.51
C ILE A 157 -4.76 -3.36 -4.36
N GLY A 158 -5.23 -3.15 -5.60
CA GLY A 158 -4.83 -1.96 -6.37
C GLY A 158 -5.15 -0.72 -5.55
N THR A 159 -4.19 0.18 -5.37
CA THR A 159 -4.37 1.28 -4.42
C THR A 159 -4.64 2.56 -5.17
N VAL A 160 -5.83 3.11 -4.98
CA VAL A 160 -6.18 4.47 -5.39
C VAL A 160 -6.63 5.21 -4.13
N GLY A 161 -6.05 6.37 -3.88
CA GLY A 161 -6.35 7.16 -2.69
C GLY A 161 -6.24 8.65 -2.94
N ARG A 162 -7.02 9.43 -2.19
CA ARG A 162 -6.92 10.89 -2.21
C ARG A 162 -5.83 11.35 -1.25
N ILE A 163 -5.12 12.40 -1.63
CA ILE A 163 -4.09 13.04 -0.82
C ILE A 163 -4.74 14.11 0.04
N ASP A 164 -4.45 14.06 1.34
CA ASP A 164 -4.90 15.07 2.29
C ASP A 164 -4.34 16.47 1.95
N ASP A 165 -5.17 17.51 2.04
CA ASP A 165 -4.75 18.87 1.66
C ASP A 165 -3.60 19.39 2.53
N LYS A 166 -3.56 19.02 3.83
CA LYS A 166 -2.46 19.39 4.72
C LYS A 166 -1.18 18.67 4.30
N ALA A 167 -1.25 17.38 3.98
CA ALA A 167 -0.10 16.64 3.47
C ALA A 167 0.44 17.28 2.17
N TRP A 168 -0.44 17.62 1.22
CA TRP A 168 -0.05 18.27 -0.04
C TRP A 168 0.61 19.64 0.17
N ARG A 169 -0.01 20.48 1.01
CA ARG A 169 0.46 21.85 1.30
C ARG A 169 1.74 21.89 2.14
N THR A 170 2.03 20.82 2.88
CA THR A 170 3.25 20.73 3.68
C THR A 170 4.45 20.67 2.72
N LYS A 171 5.29 21.71 2.77
CA LYS A 171 6.53 21.77 1.98
C LYS A 171 7.63 20.97 2.71
N PRO A 172 8.40 20.13 1.99
CA PRO A 172 9.65 19.60 2.52
C PRO A 172 10.59 20.74 2.94
N THR A 173 11.38 20.53 3.99
CA THR A 173 12.38 21.48 4.51
C THR A 173 13.73 20.79 4.68
N ALA A 174 14.79 21.54 4.97
CA ALA A 174 16.10 20.97 5.25
C ALA A 174 16.11 20.01 6.47
N GLN A 175 15.24 20.26 7.46
CA GLN A 175 15.09 19.41 8.64
C GLN A 175 14.13 18.25 8.42
N ARG A 176 13.21 18.38 7.45
CA ARG A 176 12.23 17.35 7.08
C ARG A 176 12.18 17.22 5.57
N THR A 177 13.14 16.48 5.03
CA THR A 177 13.37 16.45 3.58
C THR A 177 12.34 15.62 2.82
N LEU A 178 11.51 14.83 3.52
CA LEU A 178 10.43 14.02 2.94
C LEU A 178 9.09 14.31 3.61
N VAL A 179 8.04 14.47 2.81
CA VAL A 179 6.65 14.63 3.25
C VAL A 179 5.80 13.55 2.62
N ALA A 180 5.26 12.63 3.42
CA ALA A 180 4.46 11.51 2.92
C ALA A 180 3.13 12.00 2.31
N LEU A 181 2.82 11.49 1.11
CA LEU A 181 1.59 11.76 0.37
C LEU A 181 0.61 10.58 0.39
N GLY A 182 1.13 9.35 0.38
CA GLY A 182 0.33 8.13 0.39
C GLY A 182 1.19 6.90 0.69
N SER A 183 0.57 5.84 1.22
CA SER A 183 1.24 4.57 1.50
C SER A 183 0.28 3.39 1.54
N THR A 184 0.85 2.19 1.43
CA THR A 184 0.27 0.97 2.01
C THR A 184 1.25 0.42 3.04
N ASP A 185 0.75 -0.02 4.19
CA ASP A 185 1.56 -0.60 5.27
C ASP A 185 1.43 -2.14 5.31
N GLY A 186 0.83 -2.76 4.28
CA GLY A 186 0.73 -4.21 4.17
C GLY A 186 -0.20 -4.68 3.06
N ASP A 187 0.36 -4.83 1.86
CA ASP A 187 -0.26 -5.56 0.76
C ASP A 187 0.32 -6.98 0.69
N PHE A 188 -0.54 -7.99 0.57
CA PHE A 188 -0.13 -9.39 0.56
C PHE A 188 -0.25 -10.00 -0.84
N THR A 189 0.52 -11.06 -1.08
CA THR A 189 0.16 -12.02 -2.12
C THR A 189 -0.96 -12.96 -1.66
N ASN A 190 -1.67 -13.58 -2.61
CA ASN A 190 -2.80 -14.50 -2.35
C ASN A 190 -2.40 -15.69 -1.46
N ASP A 191 -1.17 -16.17 -1.59
CA ASP A 191 -0.59 -17.26 -0.83
C ASP A 191 0.05 -16.81 0.50
N LEU A 192 -0.04 -15.51 0.82
CA LEU A 192 0.57 -14.88 1.99
C LEU A 192 2.08 -15.13 2.11
N THR A 193 2.77 -15.33 0.99
CA THR A 193 4.23 -15.56 0.97
C THR A 193 5.02 -14.27 0.83
N THR A 194 4.39 -13.19 0.38
CA THR A 194 5.00 -11.88 0.21
C THR A 194 4.16 -10.81 0.89
N LEU A 195 4.82 -9.92 1.62
CA LEU A 195 4.25 -8.73 2.24
C LEU A 195 5.00 -7.50 1.73
N GLN A 196 4.26 -6.57 1.12
CA GLN A 196 4.79 -5.35 0.53
C GLN A 196 4.28 -4.13 1.29
N SER A 197 5.17 -3.14 1.45
CA SER A 197 4.80 -1.77 1.82
C SER A 197 5.44 -0.82 0.83
N TRP A 198 4.72 0.24 0.49
CA TRP A 198 5.24 1.32 -0.33
C TRP A 198 4.80 2.66 0.23
N ARG A 199 5.54 3.72 -0.12
CA ARG A 199 5.21 5.09 0.25
C ARG A 199 5.64 6.07 -0.82
N LEU A 200 4.78 7.05 -1.09
CA LEU A 200 5.02 8.18 -1.99
C LEU A 200 5.24 9.44 -1.15
N TYR A 201 6.19 10.26 -1.55
CA TYR A 201 6.61 11.47 -0.86
C TYR A 201 6.72 12.66 -1.81
N ARG A 202 6.53 13.87 -1.28
CA ARG A 202 7.24 15.06 -1.78
C ARG A 202 8.65 15.06 -1.21
N ALA A 203 9.62 15.37 -2.05
CA ALA A 203 11.03 15.44 -1.70
C ALA A 203 11.54 16.89 -1.72
N HIS A 204 12.41 17.22 -0.78
CA HIS A 204 13.20 18.45 -0.81
C HIS A 204 14.17 18.40 -2.00
N PRO A 205 14.49 19.54 -2.64
CA PRO A 205 15.41 19.58 -3.79
C PRO A 205 16.78 18.96 -3.53
N ASP A 206 17.24 18.98 -2.27
CA ASP A 206 18.54 18.39 -1.89
C ASP A 206 18.50 16.86 -1.80
N VAL A 207 17.33 16.22 -1.86
CA VAL A 207 17.23 14.76 -1.89
C VAL A 207 17.62 14.27 -3.28
N ALA A 208 18.70 13.51 -3.37
CA ALA A 208 19.14 12.86 -4.61
C ALA A 208 18.85 11.36 -4.61
N LYS A 209 18.71 10.74 -3.43
CA LYS A 209 18.46 9.32 -3.29
C LYS A 209 17.62 9.03 -2.05
N VAL A 210 16.73 8.05 -2.15
CA VAL A 210 16.03 7.47 -1.00
C VAL A 210 16.24 5.97 -0.96
N GLU A 211 16.32 5.42 0.24
CA GLU A 211 16.31 3.99 0.48
C GLU A 211 15.31 3.66 1.57
N ALA A 212 14.72 2.46 1.46
CA ALA A 212 13.84 1.93 2.48
C ALA A 212 14.18 0.48 2.81
N ARG A 213 13.89 0.07 4.04
CA ARG A 213 13.91 -1.33 4.46
C ARG A 213 12.72 -1.64 5.35
N TYR A 214 12.32 -2.90 5.36
CA TYR A 214 11.30 -3.36 6.29
C TYR A 214 11.88 -3.60 7.68
N VAL A 215 11.02 -3.44 8.67
CA VAL A 215 11.19 -3.91 10.04
C VAL A 215 9.97 -4.76 10.37
N LEU A 216 10.21 -6.04 10.64
CA LEU A 216 9.17 -7.02 10.92
C LEU A 216 9.57 -7.85 12.13
N ASN A 217 8.76 -7.78 13.19
CA ASN A 217 9.02 -8.49 14.45
C ASN A 217 10.45 -8.25 14.99
N GLY A 218 10.92 -6.99 14.92
CA GLY A 218 12.27 -6.58 15.35
C GLY A 218 13.40 -6.96 14.38
N LYS A 219 13.13 -7.73 13.32
CA LYS A 219 14.11 -8.06 12.28
C LYS A 219 14.06 -7.04 11.15
N THR A 220 15.23 -6.66 10.64
CA THR A 220 15.34 -5.70 9.53
C THR A 220 15.67 -6.41 8.23
N GLY A 221 15.09 -5.92 7.13
CA GLY A 221 15.44 -6.33 5.78
C GLY A 221 16.63 -5.56 5.20
N PRO A 222 17.10 -5.93 3.99
CA PRO A 222 18.08 -5.14 3.26
C PRO A 222 17.51 -3.77 2.86
N TRP A 223 18.38 -2.78 2.70
CA TRP A 223 18.04 -1.50 2.11
C TRP A 223 17.77 -1.66 0.61
N THR A 224 16.66 -1.12 0.14
CA THR A 224 16.26 -1.09 -1.27
C THR A 224 16.27 0.35 -1.77
N ASN A 225 16.86 0.59 -2.94
CA ASN A 225 16.84 1.90 -3.58
C ASN A 225 15.43 2.25 -4.04
N GLY A 226 14.94 3.42 -3.65
CA GLY A 226 13.70 4.00 -4.16
C GLY A 226 13.92 4.82 -5.43
N VAL A 227 12.90 5.61 -5.79
CA VAL A 227 12.93 6.60 -6.87
C VAL A 227 12.98 8.00 -6.26
N VAL A 228 13.76 8.90 -6.86
CA VAL A 228 13.68 10.35 -6.63
C VAL A 228 13.66 11.02 -7.98
N ASP A 229 12.61 11.79 -8.27
CA ASP A 229 12.38 12.39 -9.58
C ASP A 229 11.38 13.54 -9.48
N ASP A 230 11.65 14.66 -10.14
CA ASP A 230 10.78 15.85 -10.22
C ASP A 230 10.19 16.33 -8.88
N GLY A 231 10.99 16.29 -7.80
CA GLY A 231 10.55 16.71 -6.47
C GLY A 231 9.62 15.72 -5.76
N PHE A 232 9.54 14.48 -6.25
CA PHE A 232 8.86 13.37 -5.61
C PHE A 232 9.83 12.24 -5.30
N ALA A 233 9.46 11.40 -4.32
CA ALA A 233 10.19 10.17 -4.05
C ALA A 233 9.22 9.01 -3.80
N TYR A 234 9.60 7.81 -4.26
CA TYR A 234 8.86 6.59 -4.04
C TYR A 234 9.76 5.53 -3.41
N THR A 235 9.28 4.88 -2.36
CA THR A 235 9.99 3.77 -1.73
C THR A 235 9.09 2.56 -1.65
N GLU A 236 9.67 1.38 -1.80
CA GLU A 236 8.97 0.12 -1.66
C GLU A 236 9.89 -0.92 -1.01
N VAL A 237 9.29 -1.70 -0.10
CA VAL A 237 9.95 -2.79 0.61
C VAL A 237 9.06 -4.02 0.55
N GLN A 238 9.70 -5.18 0.45
CA GLN A 238 9.05 -6.48 0.41
C GLN A 238 9.71 -7.39 1.43
N ALA A 239 8.91 -8.15 2.16
CA ALA A 239 9.36 -9.25 2.99
C ALA A 239 8.78 -10.54 2.40
N ASN A 240 9.60 -11.60 2.38
CA ASN A 240 9.20 -12.93 1.96
C ASN A 240 9.13 -13.85 3.19
N GLY A 241 8.11 -14.71 3.25
CA GLY A 241 7.87 -15.61 4.37
C GLY A 241 6.39 -15.93 4.52
N LYS A 242 6.02 -16.79 5.47
CA LYS A 242 4.60 -17.05 5.76
C LYS A 242 4.06 -15.94 6.65
N PHE A 243 3.16 -15.11 6.12
CA PHE A 243 2.55 -14.02 6.88
C PHE A 243 1.11 -14.32 7.28
N THR A 244 0.62 -13.61 8.29
CA THR A 244 -0.78 -13.65 8.70
C THR A 244 -1.51 -12.38 8.28
N VAL A 245 -2.81 -12.51 7.98
CA VAL A 245 -3.66 -11.36 7.65
C VAL A 245 -3.66 -10.39 8.84
N GLY A 246 -3.41 -9.11 8.54
CA GLY A 246 -3.33 -8.05 9.55
C GLY A 246 -1.93 -7.82 10.12
N GLN A 247 -0.94 -8.67 9.77
CA GLN A 247 0.46 -8.39 10.06
C GLN A 247 0.89 -7.11 9.35
N LYS A 248 1.52 -6.19 10.09
CA LYS A 248 1.97 -4.91 9.56
C LYS A 248 3.47 -4.94 9.33
N LEU A 249 3.87 -4.39 8.19
CA LEU A 249 5.26 -4.16 7.88
C LEU A 249 5.59 -2.71 8.25
N THR A 250 6.55 -2.53 9.16
CA THR A 250 7.08 -1.18 9.44
C THR A 250 8.17 -0.87 8.43
N THR A 251 8.23 0.37 7.98
CA THR A 251 9.22 0.82 7.00
C THR A 251 10.14 1.86 7.62
N GLU A 252 11.44 1.59 7.59
CA GLU A 252 12.47 2.60 7.84
C GLU A 252 12.91 3.21 6.53
N VAL A 253 13.12 4.52 6.52
CA VAL A 253 13.52 5.28 5.33
C VAL A 253 14.70 6.17 5.66
N ARG A 254 15.63 6.28 4.72
CA ARG A 254 16.72 7.25 4.74
C ARG A 254 16.82 7.95 3.39
N ALA A 255 17.22 9.21 3.42
CA ALA A 255 17.43 10.04 2.25
C ALA A 255 18.89 10.51 2.22
N PHE A 256 19.40 10.75 1.02
CA PHE A 256 20.76 11.23 0.81
C PHE A 256 20.77 12.39 -0.17
N ASP A 257 21.76 13.26 0.01
CA ASP A 257 22.07 14.30 -0.96
C ASP A 257 22.89 13.78 -2.14
N ALA A 258 23.18 14.67 -3.09
CA ALA A 258 23.95 14.36 -4.29
C ALA A 258 25.39 13.91 -4.00
N GLN A 259 25.93 14.21 -2.82
CA GLN A 259 27.25 13.77 -2.36
C GLN A 259 27.18 12.44 -1.61
N GLY A 260 25.99 11.84 -1.48
CA GLY A 260 25.78 10.58 -0.75
C GLY A 260 25.75 10.73 0.77
N ARG A 261 25.66 11.96 1.29
CA ARG A 261 25.51 12.20 2.74
C ARG A 261 24.06 12.02 3.14
N GLN A 262 23.83 11.34 4.25
CA GLN A 262 22.47 11.13 4.74
C GLN A 262 21.89 12.45 5.27
N ILE A 263 20.65 12.76 4.88
CA ILE A 263 19.92 13.98 5.26
C ILE A 263 18.66 13.66 6.10
N PRO A 264 18.18 14.59 6.94
CA PRO A 264 17.06 14.34 7.86
C PRO A 264 15.73 14.07 7.14
N VAL A 265 14.99 13.04 7.55
CA VAL A 265 13.71 12.63 6.93
C VAL A 265 12.46 12.87 7.79
N ARG A 266 12.60 13.45 9.00
CA ARG A 266 11.49 13.61 9.97
C ARG A 266 11.26 15.05 10.36
#